data_AF-A0AAV9WSV5-F1
#
_entry.id   AF-A0AAV9WSV5-F1
#
_cell.length_a   1.000
_cell.length_b   1.000
_cell.length_c   1.000
_cell.angle_alpha   90.00
_cell.angle_beta   90.00
_cell.angle_gamma   90.00
#
_symmetry.space_group_name_H-M   'P 1'
#
loop_
_entity.id
_entity.type
_entity.pdbx_description
1 polymer ?
#
loop_
_entity_poly.entity_id
_entity_poly.type
_entity_poly.pdbx_seq_one_letter_code
_entity_poly.pdbx_strand_id
1 'polypeptide(L)'
;MIDGKTSGLFRMASRLMRAEATKNQNFEIEDLLTLMGRFFQIRDDYQNLCSTKYAADKGSFSDLDEGKYSFMLIHALNSKEAGQLKSILQMRARQGTLSTEQKAMIMAALARSKSMEYTLNALEDLQVKVEERLCEIECGLDDEKNWMFRAIMARLKVSDPTLHYLKV
;
A
#
# COMPACT_ATOMS: atom_id res chain seq x y z
N MET A 1 -1.79 6.60 -10.62
CA MET A 1 -3.01 6.60 -9.78
C MET A 1 -2.67 6.95 -8.33
N ILE A 2 -1.85 6.15 -7.64
CA ILE A 2 -1.50 6.36 -6.21
C ILE A 2 -0.87 7.73 -5.97
N ASP A 3 0.10 8.13 -6.79
CA ASP A 3 0.78 9.42 -6.63
C ASP A 3 -0.15 10.64 -6.76
N GLY A 4 -1.19 10.52 -7.59
CA GLY A 4 -2.16 11.59 -7.82
C GLY A 4 -3.21 11.70 -6.73
N LYS A 5 -3.52 10.61 -6.03
CA LYS A 5 -4.57 10.56 -4.99
C LYS A 5 -3.96 10.73 -3.60
N THR A 6 -3.22 9.72 -3.14
CA THR A 6 -2.73 9.62 -1.76
C THR A 6 -1.50 10.49 -1.56
N SER A 7 -0.51 10.38 -2.44
CA SER A 7 0.67 11.25 -2.38
C SER A 7 0.37 12.69 -2.76
N GLY A 8 -0.75 12.95 -3.45
CA GLY A 8 -1.21 14.30 -3.79
C GLY A 8 -1.55 15.11 -2.54
N LEU A 9 -2.29 14.51 -1.60
CA LEU A 9 -2.66 15.16 -0.33
C LEU A 9 -1.43 15.48 0.52
N PHE A 10 -0.49 14.54 0.66
CA PHE A 10 0.73 14.78 1.42
C PHE A 10 1.57 15.91 0.83
N ARG A 11 1.79 15.91 -0.50
CA ARG A 11 2.54 16.98 -1.18
C ARG A 11 1.84 18.34 -1.08
N MET A 12 0.51 18.37 -1.12
CA MET A 12 -0.23 19.61 -0.91
C MET A 12 -0.01 20.14 0.51
N ALA A 13 -0.14 19.28 1.52
CA ALA A 13 0.09 19.67 2.91
C ALA A 13 1.51 20.20 3.14
N SER A 14 2.53 19.54 2.56
CA SER A 14 3.92 20.01 2.67
C SER A 14 4.15 21.35 2.00
N ARG A 15 3.54 21.59 0.83
CA ARG A 15 3.64 22.87 0.14
C ARG A 15 2.98 24.01 0.93
N LEU A 16 1.84 23.74 1.56
CA LEU A 16 1.18 24.71 2.46
C LEU A 16 2.06 25.02 3.68
N MET A 17 2.63 23.98 4.32
CA MET A 17 3.56 24.17 5.44
C MET A 17 4.80 24.96 5.02
N ARG A 18 5.34 24.70 3.83
CA ARG A 18 6.50 25.42 3.28
C ARG A 18 6.19 26.88 2.95
N ALA A 19 5.00 27.17 2.43
CA ALA A 19 4.57 28.53 2.11
C ALA A 19 4.51 29.44 3.35
N GLU A 20 4.17 28.86 4.51
CA GLU A 20 4.08 29.58 5.79
C GLU A 20 5.36 29.43 6.65
N ALA A 21 6.38 28.70 6.19
CA ALA A 21 7.58 28.45 6.97
C ALA A 21 8.47 29.70 7.05
N THR A 22 9.00 30.03 8.22
CA THR A 22 9.96 31.13 8.42
C THR A 22 11.43 30.70 8.30
N LYS A 23 11.68 29.39 8.26
CA LYS A 23 12.99 28.74 8.07
C LYS A 23 12.83 27.55 7.12
N ASN A 24 13.93 27.12 6.49
CA ASN A 24 13.97 25.92 5.64
C ASN A 24 12.98 25.94 4.45
N GLN A 25 12.68 27.13 3.90
CA GLN A 25 11.74 27.31 2.79
C GLN A 25 12.19 26.65 1.47
N ASN A 26 13.49 26.37 1.33
CA ASN A 26 14.04 25.70 0.14
C ASN A 26 14.04 24.16 0.28
N PHE A 27 13.53 23.65 1.40
CA PHE A 27 13.56 22.22 1.69
C PHE A 27 12.37 21.51 1.02
N GLU A 28 12.67 20.59 0.11
CA GLU A 28 11.67 19.81 -0.61
C GLU A 28 11.63 18.38 -0.07
N ILE A 29 10.46 17.97 0.41
CA ILE A 29 10.21 16.63 0.98
C ILE A 29 9.22 15.83 0.13
N GLU A 30 8.83 16.35 -1.03
CA GLU A 30 7.82 15.77 -1.89
C GLU A 30 8.14 14.35 -2.33
N ASP A 31 9.42 14.02 -2.53
CA ASP A 31 9.86 12.66 -2.88
C ASP A 31 9.64 11.68 -1.73
N LEU A 32 9.99 12.09 -0.49
CA LEU A 32 9.71 11.30 0.72
C LEU A 32 8.20 11.06 0.87
N LEU A 33 7.40 12.10 0.69
CA LEU A 33 5.94 12.01 0.79
C LEU A 33 5.31 11.19 -0.33
N THR A 34 5.95 11.16 -1.51
CA THR A 34 5.54 10.30 -2.62
C THR A 34 5.80 8.84 -2.30
N LEU A 35 6.99 8.51 -1.80
CA LEU A 35 7.32 7.17 -1.33
C LEU A 35 6.39 6.73 -0.19
N MET A 36 6.13 7.61 0.78
CA MET A 36 5.22 7.33 1.89
C MET A 36 3.78 7.10 1.41
N GLY A 37 3.28 7.90 0.48
CA GLY A 37 1.95 7.72 -0.10
C GLY A 37 1.80 6.40 -0.86
N ARG A 38 2.85 5.98 -1.59
CA ARG A 38 2.92 4.66 -2.23
C ARG A 38 2.88 3.54 -1.22
N PHE A 39 3.76 3.59 -0.21
CA PHE A 39 3.81 2.60 0.87
C PHE A 39 2.46 2.48 1.58
N PHE A 40 1.86 3.61 1.98
CA PHE A 40 0.59 3.63 2.71
C PHE A 40 -0.55 3.00 1.92
N GLN A 41 -0.70 3.37 0.64
CA GLN A 41 -1.79 2.85 -0.18
C GLN A 41 -1.63 1.36 -0.48
N ILE A 42 -0.43 0.92 -0.86
CA ILE A 42 -0.18 -0.50 -1.16
C ILE A 42 -0.37 -1.35 0.10
N ARG A 43 0.02 -0.84 1.27
CA ARG A 43 -0.16 -1.49 2.56
C ARG A 43 -1.64 -1.63 2.93
N ASP A 44 -2.42 -0.57 2.76
CA ASP A 44 -3.88 -0.58 3.01
C ASP A 44 -4.58 -1.66 2.15
N ASP A 45 -4.25 -1.68 0.85
CA ASP A 45 -4.75 -2.68 -0.10
C ASP A 45 -4.34 -4.11 0.31
N TYR A 46 -3.08 -4.30 0.73
CA TYR A 46 -2.59 -5.60 1.18
C TYR A 46 -3.29 -6.07 2.46
N GLN A 47 -3.47 -5.18 3.44
CA GLN A 47 -4.14 -5.51 4.70
C GLN A 47 -5.61 -5.86 4.49
N ASN A 48 -6.29 -5.21 3.54
CA ASN A 48 -7.69 -5.54 3.20
C ASN A 48 -7.86 -7.01 2.76
N LEU A 49 -6.90 -7.54 2.00
CA LEU A 49 -6.99 -8.89 1.42
C LEU A 49 -6.29 -9.97 2.25
N CYS A 50 -5.28 -9.63 3.05
CA CYS A 50 -4.42 -10.61 3.73
C CYS A 50 -4.59 -10.68 5.25
N SER A 51 -5.26 -9.72 5.90
CA SER A 51 -5.40 -9.73 7.37
C SER A 51 -6.74 -10.29 7.83
N THR A 52 -6.70 -11.42 8.56
CA THR A 52 -7.87 -12.03 9.21
C THR A 52 -8.52 -11.10 10.23
N LYS A 53 -7.73 -10.26 10.91
CA LYS A 53 -8.21 -9.24 11.86
C LYS A 53 -8.92 -8.09 11.15
N TYR A 54 -8.44 -7.69 9.97
CA TYR A 54 -9.05 -6.62 9.17
C TYR A 54 -10.34 -7.08 8.46
N ALA A 55 -10.41 -8.37 8.09
CA ALA A 55 -11.63 -9.00 7.58
C ALA A 55 -12.78 -9.02 8.60
N ALA A 56 -12.48 -9.04 9.90
CA ALA A 56 -13.47 -9.00 10.98
C ALA A 56 -14.08 -7.60 11.19
N ASP A 57 -13.30 -6.53 10.97
CA ASP A 57 -13.73 -5.14 11.26
C ASP A 57 -14.41 -4.42 10.07
N LYS A 58 -14.13 -4.82 8.81
CA LYS A 58 -14.55 -4.06 7.61
C LYS A 58 -15.46 -4.83 6.64
N GLY A 59 -15.74 -6.11 6.90
CA GLY A 59 -16.41 -7.01 5.96
C GLY A 59 -15.43 -7.63 4.96
N SER A 60 -15.56 -8.94 4.74
CA SER A 60 -14.65 -9.76 3.94
C SER A 60 -14.50 -9.27 2.48
N PHE A 61 -13.28 -8.85 2.13
CA PHE A 61 -12.86 -8.47 0.77
C PHE A 61 -13.68 -7.33 0.12
N SER A 62 -14.02 -6.30 0.89
CA SER A 62 -14.78 -5.13 0.40
C SER A 62 -14.13 -4.43 -0.79
N ASP A 63 -12.79 -4.39 -0.87
CA ASP A 63 -12.07 -3.81 -2.01
C ASP A 63 -12.35 -4.58 -3.32
N LEU A 64 -12.60 -5.90 -3.25
CA LEU A 64 -12.99 -6.71 -4.41
C LEU A 64 -14.42 -6.39 -4.84
N ASP A 65 -15.32 -6.16 -3.88
CA ASP A 65 -16.67 -5.71 -4.17
C ASP A 65 -16.70 -4.31 -4.74
N GLU A 66 -15.77 -3.42 -4.38
CA GLU A 66 -15.58 -2.09 -5.00
C GLU A 66 -14.98 -2.16 -6.41
N GLY A 67 -14.43 -3.32 -6.80
CA GLY A 67 -13.79 -3.52 -8.10
C GLY A 67 -12.45 -2.79 -8.21
N LYS A 68 -11.78 -2.59 -7.08
CA LYS A 68 -10.51 -1.87 -7.00
C LYS A 68 -9.40 -2.69 -7.63
N TYR A 69 -8.64 -2.06 -8.52
CA TYR A 69 -7.43 -2.63 -9.10
C TYR A 69 -6.26 -2.40 -8.14
N SER A 70 -6.20 -3.19 -7.07
CA SER A 70 -5.09 -3.17 -6.12
C SER A 70 -3.77 -3.58 -6.79
N PHE A 71 -2.65 -3.19 -6.18
CA PHE A 71 -1.32 -3.54 -6.68
C PHE A 71 -1.15 -5.06 -6.89
N MET A 72 -1.68 -5.85 -5.95
CA MET A 72 -1.70 -7.31 -5.98
C MET A 72 -2.46 -7.86 -7.19
N LEU A 73 -3.64 -7.29 -7.45
CA LEU A 73 -4.51 -7.72 -8.54
C LEU A 73 -3.91 -7.35 -9.90
N ILE A 74 -3.28 -6.19 -10.01
CA ILE A 74 -2.55 -5.77 -11.21
C ILE A 74 -1.40 -6.73 -11.50
N HIS A 75 -0.61 -7.11 -10.49
CA HIS A 75 0.43 -8.12 -10.68
C HIS A 75 -0.15 -9.45 -11.18
N ALA A 76 -1.22 -9.95 -10.54
CA ALA A 76 -1.88 -11.19 -10.95
C ALA A 76 -2.45 -11.15 -12.37
N LEU A 77 -2.97 -10.00 -12.81
CA LEU A 77 -3.47 -9.76 -14.17
C LEU A 77 -2.39 -9.79 -15.25
N ASN A 78 -1.11 -9.74 -14.86
CA ASN A 78 0.04 -9.91 -15.76
C ASN A 78 0.64 -11.34 -15.69
N SER A 79 -0.04 -12.26 -15.00
CA SER A 79 0.36 -13.67 -14.91
C SER A 79 -0.50 -14.57 -15.80
N LYS A 80 -0.29 -15.90 -15.72
CA LYS A 80 -1.12 -16.90 -16.40
C LYS A 80 -2.59 -16.88 -15.97
N GLU A 81 -2.91 -16.27 -14.82
CA GLU A 81 -4.26 -16.14 -14.28
C GLU A 81 -5.09 -15.02 -14.92
N ALA A 82 -4.50 -14.21 -15.80
CA ALA A 82 -5.12 -13.02 -16.38
C ALA A 82 -6.49 -13.28 -17.03
N GLY A 83 -6.64 -14.39 -17.73
CA GLY A 83 -7.91 -14.75 -18.40
C GLY A 83 -9.05 -14.97 -17.40
N GLN A 84 -8.81 -15.77 -16.36
CA GLN A 84 -9.79 -16.04 -15.31
C GLN A 84 -10.16 -14.77 -14.54
N LEU A 85 -9.14 -13.99 -14.13
CA LEU A 85 -9.35 -12.76 -13.38
C LEU A 85 -10.15 -11.73 -14.18
N LYS A 86 -9.84 -11.52 -15.46
CA LYS A 86 -10.59 -10.60 -16.32
C LYS A 86 -12.07 -10.99 -16.42
N SER A 87 -12.37 -12.28 -16.58
CA SER A 87 -13.75 -12.77 -16.62
C SER A 87 -14.51 -12.46 -15.34
N ILE A 88 -13.90 -12.73 -14.17
CA ILE A 88 -14.52 -12.44 -12.87
C ILE A 88 -14.73 -10.93 -12.68
N LEU A 89 -13.74 -10.10 -13.04
CA LEU A 89 -13.86 -8.64 -12.93
C LEU A 89 -14.92 -8.06 -13.87
N GLN A 90 -15.09 -8.63 -15.06
CA GLN A 90 -16.18 -8.27 -15.98
C GLN A 90 -17.55 -8.65 -15.41
N MET A 91 -17.67 -9.82 -14.76
CA MET A 91 -18.90 -10.20 -14.07
C MET A 91 -19.21 -9.22 -12.93
N ARG A 92 -18.21 -8.89 -12.09
CA ARG A 92 -18.35 -7.88 -11.03
C ARG A 92 -18.84 -6.55 -11.58
N ALA A 93 -18.27 -6.08 -12.69
CA ALA A 93 -18.65 -4.80 -13.29
C ALA A 93 -20.14 -4.75 -13.73
N ARG A 94 -20.73 -5.91 -14.07
CA ARG A 94 -22.16 -6.02 -14.43
C ARG A 94 -23.06 -6.19 -13.21
N GLN A 95 -22.59 -6.91 -12.20
CA GLN A 95 -23.37 -7.31 -11.03
C GLN A 95 -23.26 -6.32 -9.85
N GLY A 96 -22.23 -5.49 -9.85
CA GLY A 96 -21.91 -4.53 -8.78
C GLY A 96 -21.10 -5.14 -7.63
N THR A 97 -21.30 -6.42 -7.31
CA THR A 97 -20.63 -7.15 -6.22
C THR A 97 -20.14 -8.52 -6.67
N LEU A 98 -19.38 -9.21 -5.82
CA LEU A 98 -18.89 -10.57 -6.06
C LEU A 98 -19.49 -11.57 -5.06
N SER A 99 -19.82 -12.77 -5.53
CA SER A 99 -20.16 -13.89 -4.66
C SER A 99 -18.95 -14.37 -3.87
N THR A 100 -19.19 -15.10 -2.78
CA THR A 100 -18.14 -15.70 -1.94
C THR A 100 -17.21 -16.60 -2.76
N GLU A 101 -17.75 -17.38 -3.69
CA GLU A 101 -17.01 -18.28 -4.57
C GLU A 101 -16.13 -17.50 -5.55
N GLN A 102 -16.64 -16.40 -6.10
CA GLN A 102 -15.86 -15.54 -7.00
C GLN A 102 -14.70 -14.86 -6.26
N LYS A 103 -14.93 -14.39 -5.03
CA LYS A 103 -13.88 -13.86 -4.16
C LYS A 103 -12.81 -14.93 -3.87
N ALA A 104 -13.23 -16.16 -3.56
CA ALA A 104 -12.32 -17.28 -3.35
C ALA A 104 -11.49 -17.62 -4.61
N MET A 105 -12.08 -17.55 -5.80
CA MET A 105 -11.35 -17.74 -7.06
C MET A 105 -10.30 -16.66 -7.29
N ILE A 106 -10.61 -15.39 -6.99
CA ILE A 106 -9.62 -14.31 -7.05
C ILE A 106 -8.47 -14.60 -6.08
N MET A 107 -8.76 -14.94 -4.83
CA MET A 107 -7.74 -15.25 -3.83
C MET A 107 -6.85 -16.44 -4.26
N ALA A 108 -7.43 -17.47 -4.85
CA ALA A 108 -6.68 -18.60 -5.39
C ALA A 108 -5.76 -18.19 -6.55
N ALA A 109 -6.22 -17.31 -7.44
CA ALA A 109 -5.40 -16.76 -8.51
C ALA A 109 -4.27 -15.87 -7.97
N LEU A 110 -4.51 -15.05 -6.93
CA LEU A 110 -3.47 -14.27 -6.25
C LEU A 110 -2.39 -15.18 -5.64
N ALA A 111 -2.78 -16.31 -5.05
CA ALA A 111 -1.86 -17.30 -4.50
C ALA A 111 -1.02 -17.98 -5.60
N ARG A 112 -1.65 -18.49 -6.67
CA ARG A 112 -0.94 -19.15 -7.79
C ARG A 112 0.03 -18.23 -8.51
N SER A 113 -0.30 -16.95 -8.60
CA SER A 113 0.55 -15.93 -9.21
C SER A 113 1.61 -15.35 -8.27
N LYS A 114 1.67 -15.81 -7.01
CA LYS A 114 2.56 -15.26 -5.95
C LYS A 114 2.41 -13.75 -5.74
N SER A 115 1.22 -13.21 -5.99
CA SER A 115 0.99 -11.75 -5.96
C SER A 115 1.02 -11.17 -4.54
N MET A 116 0.70 -11.98 -3.52
CA MET A 116 0.84 -11.62 -2.11
C MET A 116 2.32 -11.40 -1.74
N GLU A 117 3.16 -12.37 -2.07
CA GLU A 117 4.61 -12.34 -1.81
C GLU A 117 5.29 -11.20 -2.59
N TYR A 118 4.93 -11.02 -3.87
CA TYR A 118 5.40 -9.89 -4.68
C TYR A 118 5.06 -8.52 -4.05
N THR A 119 3.86 -8.39 -3.50
CA THR A 119 3.41 -7.14 -2.86
C THR A 119 4.13 -6.90 -1.54
N LEU A 120 4.37 -7.95 -0.75
CA LEU A 120 5.13 -7.85 0.49
C LEU A 120 6.56 -7.38 0.22
N ASN A 121 7.26 -7.99 -0.74
CA ASN A 121 8.62 -7.57 -1.12
C ASN A 121 8.65 -6.10 -1.58
N ALA A 122 7.66 -5.69 -2.39
CA ALA A 122 7.56 -4.30 -2.82
C ALA A 122 7.31 -3.32 -1.64
N LEU A 123 6.59 -3.75 -0.61
CA LEU A 123 6.38 -2.94 0.61
C LEU A 123 7.66 -2.82 1.43
N GLU A 124 8.43 -3.90 1.57
CA GLU A 124 9.74 -3.88 2.24
C GLU A 124 10.72 -2.95 1.51
N ASP A 125 10.82 -3.07 0.18
CA ASP A 125 11.63 -2.19 -0.65
C ASP A 125 11.23 -0.72 -0.52
N LEU A 126 9.93 -0.43 -0.50
CA LEU A 126 9.42 0.92 -0.31
C LEU A 126 9.75 1.46 1.08
N GLN A 127 9.68 0.61 2.11
CA GLN A 127 10.01 1.01 3.47
C GLN A 127 11.50 1.39 3.58
N VAL A 128 12.39 0.58 3.00
CA VAL A 128 13.82 0.90 2.95
C VAL A 128 14.05 2.23 2.26
N LYS A 129 13.45 2.47 1.09
CA LYS A 129 13.56 3.74 0.37
C LYS A 129 13.03 4.95 1.16
N VAL A 130 11.97 4.77 1.94
CA VAL A 130 11.47 5.82 2.85
C VAL A 130 12.47 6.10 3.97
N GLU A 131 13.04 5.05 4.59
CA GLU A 131 14.04 5.18 5.65
C GLU A 131 15.33 5.85 5.13
N GLU A 132 15.82 5.46 3.96
CA GLU A 132 16.97 6.09 3.28
C GLU A 132 16.72 7.56 2.99
N ARG A 133 15.59 7.89 2.35
CA ARG A 133 15.27 9.27 2.00
C ARG A 133 15.07 10.16 3.23
N LEU A 134 14.51 9.61 4.31
CA LEU A 134 14.41 10.32 5.58
C LEU A 134 15.78 10.60 6.19
N CYS A 135 16.70 9.62 6.16
CA CYS A 135 18.06 9.82 6.65
C CYS A 135 18.79 10.92 5.87
N GLU A 136 18.69 10.94 4.54
CA GLU A 136 19.26 12.00 3.70
C GLU A 136 18.72 13.40 4.08
N ILE A 137 17.42 13.47 4.36
CA ILE A 137 16.76 14.70 4.80
C ILE A 137 17.27 15.18 6.16
N GLU A 138 17.39 14.27 7.13
CA GLU A 138 17.88 14.58 8.48
C GLU A 138 19.35 15.02 8.46
N CYS A 139 20.20 14.36 7.67
CA CYS A 139 21.60 14.75 7.52
C CYS A 139 21.76 16.13 6.88
N GLY A 140 20.80 16.56 6.05
CA GLY A 140 20.75 17.91 5.51
C GLY A 140 20.29 18.98 6.50
N LEU A 141 19.84 18.60 7.71
CA LEU A 141 19.28 19.48 8.74
C LEU A 141 20.03 19.32 10.07
N ASP A 142 21.34 19.59 10.05
CA ASP A 142 22.22 19.55 11.24
C ASP A 142 22.19 18.19 11.99
N ASP A 143 21.93 17.10 11.27
CA ASP A 143 21.77 15.74 11.80
C ASP A 143 20.64 15.57 12.84
N GLU A 144 19.67 16.49 12.89
CA GLU A 144 18.51 16.37 13.78
C GLU A 144 17.56 15.26 13.32
N LYS A 145 17.30 14.30 14.22
CA LYS A 145 16.39 13.19 13.95
C LYS A 145 14.93 13.60 14.10
N ASN A 146 14.11 13.30 13.09
CA ASN A 146 12.67 13.48 13.16
C ASN A 146 12.01 12.24 13.80
N TRP A 147 12.06 12.18 15.12
CA TRP A 147 11.51 11.07 15.90
C TRP A 147 10.02 10.84 15.69
N MET A 148 9.25 11.91 15.44
CA MET A 148 7.83 11.81 15.18
C MET A 148 7.56 11.06 13.86
N PHE A 149 8.27 11.42 12.79
CA PHE A 149 8.14 10.73 11.50
C PHE A 149 8.58 9.26 11.63
N ARG A 150 9.70 9.00 12.32
CA ARG A 150 10.19 7.64 12.59
C ARG A 150 9.18 6.80 13.38
N ALA A 151 8.51 7.38 14.37
CA ALA A 151 7.47 6.71 15.14
C ALA A 151 6.24 6.36 14.29
N ILE A 152 5.82 7.26 13.39
CA ILE A 152 4.73 6.99 12.43
C ILE A 152 5.11 5.80 11.54
N MET A 153 6.31 5.82 10.95
CA MET A 153 6.79 4.73 10.10
C MET A 153 6.90 3.39 10.86
N ALA A 154 7.40 3.41 12.09
CA ALA A 154 7.48 2.21 12.93
C ALA A 154 6.10 1.60 13.20
N ARG A 155 5.08 2.43 13.44
CA ARG A 155 3.69 1.98 13.65
C ARG A 155 3.04 1.43 12.39
N LEU A 156 3.51 1.86 11.22
CA LEU A 156 3.03 1.40 9.92
C LEU A 156 3.79 0.17 9.40
N LYS A 157 4.83 -0.34 10.06
CA LYS A 157 5.49 -1.58 9.62
C LYS A 157 4.48 -2.72 9.55
N VAL A 158 4.47 -3.44 8.43
CA VAL A 158 3.65 -4.64 8.27
C VAL A 158 4.29 -5.70 9.15
N SER A 159 3.55 -6.22 10.13
CA SER A 159 4.02 -7.33 10.96
C SER A 159 4.29 -8.53 10.05
N ASP A 160 5.44 -9.18 10.25
CA ASP A 160 5.88 -10.33 9.47
C ASP A 160 4.76 -11.39 9.37
N PRO A 161 4.25 -11.70 8.16
CA PRO A 161 3.20 -12.68 7.99
C PRO A 161 3.64 -14.10 8.39
N THR A 162 4.94 -14.40 8.47
CA THR A 162 5.41 -15.72 8.91
C THR A 162 5.06 -16.04 10.37
N LEU A 163 4.81 -15.04 11.21
CA LEU A 163 4.34 -15.24 12.60
C LEU A 163 2.91 -15.80 12.69
N HIS A 164 2.13 -15.76 11.61
CA HIS A 164 0.78 -16.34 11.58
C HIS A 164 0.71 -17.72 10.89
N TYR A 165 1.70 -18.10 10.09
CA TYR A 165 1.74 -19.43 9.44
C TYR A 165 2.49 -20.49 10.26
N LEU A 166 3.19 -20.11 11.34
CA LEU A 166 3.92 -21.02 12.24
C LEU A 166 3.15 -21.40 13.52
N LYS A 167 1.85 -21.12 13.57
CA LYS A 167 0.94 -21.61 14.63
C LYS A 167 -0.18 -22.44 14.01
N VAL A 168 0.18 -23.60 13.48
CA VAL A 168 -0.70 -24.77 13.37
C VAL A 168 0.05 -25.94 13.96
#